data_AF-A0A9N8HSL2-F1
#
_entry.id   AF-A0A9N8HSL2-F1
#
_cell.length_a   1.000
_cell.length_b   1.000
_cell.length_c   1.000
_cell.angle_alpha   90.00
_cell.angle_beta   90.00
_cell.angle_gamma   90.00
#
_symmetry.space_group_name_H-M   'P 1'
#
loop_
_entity.id
_entity.type
_entity.pdbx_description
1 polymer ?
#
loop_
_entity_poly.entity_id
_entity_poly.type
_entity_poly.pdbx_seq_one_letter_code
_entity_poly.pdbx_strand_id
1 'polypeptide(L)'
;MDAAASSQTKNYLLKMTSRQPHKIYVGRYDGSSPSQVYLCPRRSESARERSILSPHQLQYHHQDEKKDEETVHCPEDDTTRASSHPRNKVMEDIASNPSTALYISAVAADVCDVTHKIDLQQSQLEALQQQLQAQADVVSSPWALMLYWWNMFFHARVGESSILLASCMRIAYALLVLFDKALLTLDLQEFLSPSEGYLPLEAERSMLDSRGLYTPLQLFPQTDTFLWTLHWIGVIQAVLLLLGVAPKFNAAGVLLSHVTLQHQTTIFFDGQDVMFRVWCFHLISMPIHRLTIMGWMRQQKQQSPNEQGEETYPIWPFRLFQIQICLVYLGAAGVKWLSEYWTAGTSLFFMVHNDDFYGKFFNPDILFNYMGPLKCMTWAALLIETLAPILVWPATTRKWALGSIILLHFGMEISLNMHCFEWLTILAWCSFLAEPISTKKKKHGGCTASSTSKVKQA
;
A
#
# COMPACT_ATOMS: atom_id res chain seq x y z
N MET A 1 -44.67 -37.25 19.04
CA MET A 1 -44.83 -35.88 19.59
C MET A 1 -45.06 -34.85 18.48
N ASP A 2 -45.45 -35.31 17.29
CA ASP A 2 -45.26 -34.58 16.02
C ASP A 2 -46.47 -33.73 15.63
N ALA A 3 -47.64 -33.99 16.23
CA ALA A 3 -48.85 -33.21 16.03
C ALA A 3 -48.77 -31.79 16.62
N ALA A 4 -47.96 -31.59 17.67
CA ALA A 4 -47.81 -30.28 18.33
C ALA A 4 -47.02 -29.29 17.46
N ALA A 5 -45.90 -29.74 16.88
CA ALA A 5 -45.06 -28.93 16.00
C ALA A 5 -45.85 -28.44 14.76
N SER A 6 -46.62 -29.33 14.13
CA SER A 6 -47.49 -29.01 12.98
C SER A 6 -48.52 -27.90 13.28
N SER A 7 -49.05 -27.86 14.51
CA SER A 7 -50.00 -26.83 14.95
C SER A 7 -49.33 -25.47 15.16
N GLN A 8 -48.13 -25.43 15.75
CA GLN A 8 -47.36 -24.19 15.92
C GLN A 8 -46.97 -23.57 14.58
N THR A 9 -46.48 -24.36 13.61
CA THR A 9 -46.11 -23.87 12.27
C THR A 9 -47.31 -23.27 11.53
N LYS A 10 -48.51 -23.87 11.62
CA LYS A 10 -49.73 -23.33 11.02
C LYS A 10 -50.17 -22.00 11.66
N ASN A 11 -50.08 -21.87 12.98
CA ASN A 11 -50.41 -20.62 13.67
C ASN A 11 -49.42 -19.49 13.34
N TYR A 12 -48.14 -19.82 13.09
CA TYR A 12 -47.14 -18.83 12.67
C TYR A 12 -47.42 -18.29 11.25
N LEU A 13 -47.77 -19.17 10.31
CA LEU A 13 -48.12 -18.79 8.93
C LEU A 13 -49.41 -17.95 8.85
N LEU A 14 -50.41 -18.24 9.68
CA LEU A 14 -51.63 -17.43 9.81
C LEU A 14 -51.35 -16.02 10.38
N LYS A 15 -50.31 -15.87 11.20
CA LYS A 15 -49.90 -14.58 11.77
C LYS A 15 -49.15 -13.70 10.76
N MET A 16 -48.49 -14.29 9.76
CA MET A 16 -47.88 -13.56 8.64
C MET A 16 -48.91 -13.03 7.63
N THR A 17 -50.05 -13.71 7.45
CA THR A 17 -51.05 -13.36 6.43
C THR A 17 -52.06 -12.29 6.84
N SER A 18 -52.01 -11.80 8.08
CA SER A 18 -52.95 -10.77 8.61
C SER A 18 -52.40 -9.34 8.65
N ARG A 19 -51.14 -9.12 8.23
CA ARG A 19 -50.58 -7.78 7.97
C ARG A 19 -50.55 -7.51 6.46
N GLN A 20 -50.73 -6.24 6.09
CA GLN A 20 -50.94 -5.76 4.71
C GLN A 20 -49.87 -6.25 3.71
N PRO A 21 -50.22 -6.52 2.44
CA PRO A 21 -49.37 -7.27 1.52
C PRO A 21 -48.30 -6.40 0.85
N HIS A 22 -47.10 -6.32 1.44
CA HIS A 22 -45.91 -6.06 0.65
C HIS A 22 -45.59 -7.29 -0.19
N LYS A 23 -45.68 -7.16 -1.53
CA LYS A 23 -45.36 -8.24 -2.47
C LYS A 23 -43.86 -8.51 -2.52
N ILE A 24 -43.36 -9.33 -1.59
CA ILE A 24 -42.03 -9.91 -1.68
C ILE A 24 -42.11 -11.14 -2.60
N TYR A 25 -41.43 -11.08 -3.74
CA TYR A 25 -41.29 -12.23 -4.63
C TYR A 25 -40.30 -13.23 -4.01
N VAL A 26 -40.82 -14.21 -3.26
CA VAL A 26 -40.03 -15.35 -2.80
C VAL A 26 -39.76 -16.28 -3.98
N GLY A 27 -38.58 -16.13 -4.58
CA GLY A 27 -38.05 -17.08 -5.56
C GLY A 27 -37.92 -18.47 -4.94
N ARG A 28 -38.61 -19.46 -5.51
CA ARG A 28 -38.58 -20.83 -5.03
C ARG A 28 -37.23 -21.46 -5.38
N TYR A 29 -36.34 -21.57 -4.41
CA TYR A 29 -35.01 -22.14 -4.60
C TYR A 29 -35.10 -23.68 -4.67
N ASP A 30 -34.93 -24.25 -5.86
CA ASP A 30 -34.86 -25.68 -6.10
C ASP A 30 -33.42 -26.19 -5.95
N GLY A 31 -33.21 -27.01 -4.90
CA GLY A 31 -31.88 -27.45 -4.47
C GLY A 31 -31.26 -28.52 -5.37
N SER A 32 -30.74 -28.12 -6.54
CA SER A 32 -29.94 -29.01 -7.40
C SER A 32 -28.91 -28.28 -8.27
N SER A 33 -27.72 -27.98 -7.73
CA SER A 33 -26.38 -28.18 -8.35
C SER A 33 -25.31 -27.28 -7.71
N PRO A 34 -24.16 -27.82 -7.25
CA PRO A 34 -23.01 -27.02 -6.83
C PRO A 34 -22.02 -26.83 -7.99
N SER A 35 -21.85 -25.60 -8.47
CA SER A 35 -20.81 -25.27 -9.47
C SER A 35 -19.73 -24.34 -8.88
N GLN A 36 -18.76 -24.95 -8.18
CA GLN A 36 -17.44 -24.34 -8.01
C GLN A 36 -16.73 -24.33 -9.38
N VAL A 37 -16.45 -23.15 -9.92
CA VAL A 37 -15.69 -23.01 -11.17
C VAL A 37 -14.20 -23.13 -10.87
N TYR A 38 -13.64 -24.33 -11.04
CA TYR A 38 -12.19 -24.53 -11.09
C TYR A 38 -11.67 -24.13 -12.48
N LEU A 39 -10.77 -23.14 -12.51
CA LEU A 39 -10.03 -22.78 -13.71
C LEU A 39 -8.93 -23.84 -13.99
N CYS A 40 -8.92 -24.40 -15.20
CA CYS A 40 -7.82 -25.23 -15.70
C CYS A 40 -7.52 -24.82 -17.15
N PRO A 41 -6.26 -24.47 -17.50
CA PRO A 41 -5.93 -23.98 -18.83
C PRO A 41 -5.70 -25.15 -19.80
N ARG A 42 -6.40 -25.14 -20.95
CA ARG A 42 -6.14 -26.10 -22.05
C ARG A 42 -5.46 -25.40 -23.23
N ARG A 43 -4.40 -26.03 -23.75
CA ARG A 43 -3.54 -25.53 -24.83
C ARG A 43 -3.40 -26.60 -25.92
N SER A 44 -3.85 -26.30 -27.14
CA SER A 44 -3.49 -26.90 -28.46
C SER A 44 -4.44 -26.28 -29.51
N GLU A 45 -3.95 -25.59 -30.54
CA GLU A 45 -3.74 -26.12 -31.92
C GLU A 45 -5.07 -26.53 -32.61
N SER A 46 -5.39 -26.19 -33.87
CA SER A 46 -4.70 -25.54 -35.02
C SER A 46 -5.80 -25.05 -36.02
N ALA A 47 -5.63 -24.32 -37.14
CA ALA A 47 -4.56 -23.56 -37.83
C ALA A 47 -5.23 -22.75 -39.00
N ARG A 48 -4.44 -22.19 -39.94
CA ARG A 48 -4.81 -21.61 -41.27
C ARG A 48 -5.50 -20.22 -41.29
N GLU A 49 -5.20 -19.29 -42.20
CA GLU A 49 -4.08 -19.15 -43.18
C GLU A 49 -4.08 -17.73 -43.80
N ARG A 50 -2.97 -17.34 -44.47
CA ARG A 50 -2.70 -16.08 -45.22
C ARG A 50 -2.44 -14.83 -44.35
N SER A 51 -1.25 -14.21 -44.32
CA SER A 51 -0.19 -13.85 -45.29
C SER A 51 -0.47 -12.58 -46.13
N ILE A 52 0.50 -11.63 -46.09
CA ILE A 52 0.99 -10.69 -47.14
C ILE A 52 1.58 -9.39 -46.52
N LEU A 53 2.89 -9.15 -46.73
CA LEU A 53 3.67 -7.87 -46.64
C LEU A 53 3.70 -7.11 -45.27
N SER A 54 4.74 -6.35 -44.87
CA SER A 54 6.16 -6.19 -45.25
C SER A 54 6.86 -5.40 -44.10
N PRO A 55 8.12 -5.68 -43.70
CA PRO A 55 8.78 -4.95 -42.61
C PRO A 55 9.49 -3.67 -43.07
N HIS A 56 9.27 -2.56 -42.38
CA HIS A 56 10.08 -1.35 -42.54
C HIS A 56 11.38 -1.48 -41.74
N GLN A 57 12.52 -1.40 -42.41
CA GLN A 57 13.83 -1.28 -41.76
C GLN A 57 14.02 0.11 -41.17
N LEU A 58 14.66 0.18 -40.00
CA LEU A 58 15.35 1.37 -39.49
C LEU A 58 16.76 0.94 -39.09
N GLN A 59 17.69 1.07 -40.05
CA GLN A 59 19.12 0.95 -39.78
C GLN A 59 19.58 2.17 -38.99
N TYR A 60 20.35 1.96 -37.93
CA TYR A 60 21.22 2.99 -37.37
C TYR A 60 22.67 2.56 -37.58
N HIS A 61 23.46 3.48 -38.15
CA HIS A 61 24.89 3.28 -38.41
C HIS A 61 25.66 3.08 -37.10
N HIS A 62 26.37 1.95 -36.99
CA HIS A 62 27.64 1.93 -36.27
C HIS A 62 28.74 2.35 -37.27
N GLN A 63 29.54 3.34 -36.91
CA GLN A 63 30.76 3.68 -37.66
C GLN A 63 31.90 2.81 -37.12
N ASP A 64 32.51 2.00 -37.98
CA ASP A 64 33.76 1.32 -37.70
C ASP A 64 34.93 2.29 -37.87
N GLU A 65 35.47 2.83 -36.77
CA GLU A 65 36.81 3.41 -36.78
C GLU A 65 37.84 2.28 -36.81
N LYS A 66 38.25 1.89 -38.02
CA LYS A 66 39.49 1.16 -38.22
C LYS A 66 40.66 2.03 -37.74
N LYS A 67 41.44 1.53 -36.78
CA LYS A 67 42.83 1.97 -36.61
C LYS A 67 43.72 1.13 -37.52
N ASP A 68 44.48 1.81 -38.36
CA ASP A 68 45.44 1.17 -39.25
C ASP A 68 46.66 0.69 -38.43
N GLU A 69 46.79 -0.62 -38.28
CA GLU A 69 48.03 -1.25 -37.80
C GLU A 69 49.04 -1.32 -38.96
N GLU A 70 49.90 -0.32 -39.05
CA GLU A 70 50.95 -0.23 -40.06
C GLU A 70 52.04 -1.30 -39.81
N THR A 71 51.81 -2.49 -40.35
CA THR A 71 52.68 -3.66 -40.22
C THR A 71 53.86 -3.54 -41.19
N VAL A 72 54.96 -2.96 -40.73
CA VAL A 72 56.19 -2.85 -41.52
C VAL A 72 56.84 -4.23 -41.68
N HIS A 73 56.68 -4.79 -42.88
CA HIS A 73 57.29 -6.06 -43.28
C HIS A 73 58.78 -5.86 -43.60
N CYS A 74 59.68 -6.48 -42.82
CA CYS A 74 61.08 -6.62 -43.22
C CYS A 74 61.22 -7.72 -44.29
N PRO A 75 61.96 -7.49 -45.38
CA PRO A 75 62.37 -8.55 -46.31
C PRO A 75 63.70 -9.20 -45.86
N GLU A 76 63.80 -10.52 -46.02
CA GLU A 76 65.05 -11.28 -45.92
C GLU A 76 65.75 -11.40 -47.29
N ASP A 77 67.08 -11.50 -47.25
CA ASP A 77 68.05 -11.83 -48.32
C ASP A 77 68.08 -10.92 -49.59
N ASP A 78 69.23 -10.45 -50.08
CA ASP A 78 70.41 -11.28 -50.40
C ASP A 78 71.76 -10.49 -50.46
N THR A 79 72.85 -11.25 -50.28
CA THR A 79 74.29 -11.07 -50.53
C THR A 79 74.98 -9.73 -50.92
N THR A 80 76.11 -9.51 -50.22
CA THR A 80 77.39 -8.88 -50.68
C THR A 80 77.51 -7.36 -50.91
N ARG A 81 77.98 -6.64 -49.87
CA ARG A 81 79.17 -5.75 -50.00
C ARG A 81 79.79 -5.37 -48.65
N ALA A 82 81.11 -5.17 -48.65
CA ALA A 82 81.88 -4.89 -47.44
C ALA A 82 81.91 -3.39 -47.07
N SER A 83 81.70 -3.07 -45.79
CA SER A 83 82.30 -1.90 -45.13
C SER A 83 82.16 -1.96 -43.59
N SER A 84 83.31 -2.07 -42.90
CA SER A 84 83.61 -1.57 -41.54
C SER A 84 82.47 -1.32 -40.53
N HIS A 85 82.50 -2.06 -39.42
CA HIS A 85 81.78 -1.75 -38.17
C HIS A 85 81.99 -0.30 -37.67
N PRO A 86 80.92 0.35 -37.16
CA PRO A 86 81.03 1.39 -36.14
C PRO A 86 80.64 0.89 -34.72
N ARG A 87 79.95 -0.26 -34.59
CA ARG A 87 79.28 -0.68 -33.35
C ARG A 87 80.24 -1.04 -32.20
N ASN A 88 81.40 -1.65 -32.49
CA ASN A 88 82.38 -2.00 -31.45
C ASN A 88 83.13 -0.76 -30.93
N LYS A 89 83.34 0.25 -31.77
CA LYS A 89 84.14 1.43 -31.39
C LYS A 89 83.43 2.30 -30.34
N VAL A 90 82.11 2.43 -30.45
CA VAL A 90 81.29 3.13 -29.44
C VAL A 90 81.30 2.40 -28.09
N MET A 91 81.35 1.07 -28.07
CA MET A 91 81.44 0.30 -26.82
C MET A 91 82.83 0.37 -26.18
N GLU A 92 83.91 0.39 -26.97
CA GLU A 92 85.28 0.59 -26.44
C GLU A 92 85.51 2.03 -25.93
N ASP A 93 84.97 3.05 -26.61
CA ASP A 93 85.06 4.46 -26.18
C ASP A 93 84.21 4.75 -24.91
N ILE A 94 83.13 3.97 -24.67
CA ILE A 94 82.34 4.04 -23.42
C ILE A 94 83.03 3.27 -22.29
N ALA A 95 83.66 2.12 -22.57
CA ALA A 95 84.36 1.32 -21.56
C ALA A 95 85.67 1.96 -21.06
N SER A 96 86.30 2.82 -21.87
CA SER A 96 87.56 3.51 -21.53
C SER A 96 87.37 4.84 -20.79
N ASN A 97 86.13 5.36 -20.67
CA ASN A 97 85.84 6.59 -19.95
C ASN A 97 84.84 6.36 -18.79
N PRO A 98 85.33 6.23 -17.54
CA PRO A 98 84.48 5.86 -16.40
C PRO A 98 83.39 6.91 -16.11
N SER A 99 83.57 8.16 -16.52
CA SER A 99 82.55 9.22 -16.41
C SER A 99 81.33 8.95 -17.29
N THR A 100 81.54 8.42 -18.50
CA THR A 100 80.48 8.14 -19.47
C THR A 100 79.68 6.91 -19.07
N ALA A 101 80.35 5.86 -18.58
CA ALA A 101 79.69 4.67 -18.04
C ALA A 101 78.82 4.99 -16.80
N LEU A 102 79.31 5.85 -15.89
CA LEU A 102 78.54 6.35 -14.75
C LEU A 102 77.30 7.15 -15.19
N TYR A 103 77.44 8.01 -16.20
CA TYR A 103 76.33 8.81 -16.72
C TYR A 103 75.25 7.93 -17.38
N ILE A 104 75.63 6.96 -18.21
CA ILE A 104 74.68 6.02 -18.84
C ILE A 104 73.98 5.15 -17.78
N SER A 105 74.72 4.69 -16.75
CA SER A 105 74.14 3.95 -15.63
C SER A 105 73.13 4.78 -14.84
N ALA A 106 73.44 6.06 -14.57
CA ALA A 106 72.53 6.99 -13.90
C ALA A 106 71.26 7.26 -14.74
N VAL A 107 71.40 7.52 -16.04
CA VAL A 107 70.25 7.72 -16.94
C VAL A 107 69.40 6.45 -17.06
N ALA A 108 70.01 5.27 -17.11
CA ALA A 108 69.28 3.99 -17.11
C ALA A 108 68.53 3.75 -15.79
N ALA A 109 69.11 4.14 -14.65
CA ALA A 109 68.45 4.08 -13.35
C ALA A 109 67.26 5.05 -13.25
N ASP A 110 67.42 6.30 -13.71
CA ASP A 110 66.34 7.29 -13.76
C ASP A 110 65.21 6.84 -14.71
N VAL A 111 65.54 6.29 -15.88
CA VAL A 111 64.52 5.74 -16.81
C VAL A 111 63.78 4.56 -16.18
N CYS A 112 64.48 3.63 -15.50
CA CYS A 112 63.85 2.53 -14.79
C CYS A 112 62.92 2.99 -13.65
N ASP A 113 63.32 4.00 -12.87
CA ASP A 113 62.48 4.58 -11.81
C ASP A 113 61.24 5.30 -12.40
N VAL A 114 61.38 5.97 -13.55
CA VAL A 114 60.26 6.57 -14.27
C VAL A 114 59.30 5.51 -14.83
N THR A 115 59.77 4.46 -15.50
CA THR A 115 58.89 3.38 -15.97
C THR A 115 58.22 2.65 -14.82
N HIS A 116 58.95 2.35 -13.74
CA HIS A 116 58.37 1.71 -12.55
C HIS A 116 57.28 2.58 -11.89
N LYS A 117 57.45 3.91 -11.87
CA LYS A 117 56.41 4.85 -11.41
C LYS A 117 55.19 4.87 -12.33
N ILE A 118 55.38 4.79 -13.65
CA ILE A 118 54.28 4.73 -14.62
C ILE A 118 53.50 3.41 -14.46
N ASP A 119 54.18 2.26 -14.37
CA ASP A 119 53.54 0.95 -14.16
C ASP A 119 52.79 0.89 -12.81
N LEU A 120 53.34 1.50 -11.77
CA LEU A 120 52.66 1.64 -10.47
C LEU A 120 51.41 2.53 -10.55
N GLN A 121 51.46 3.63 -11.31
CA GLN A 121 50.28 4.47 -11.54
C GLN A 121 49.22 3.77 -12.40
N GLN A 122 49.63 3.02 -13.42
CA GLN A 122 48.73 2.32 -14.32
C GLN A 122 48.02 1.16 -13.61
N SER A 123 48.75 0.35 -12.83
CA SER A 123 48.15 -0.69 -11.98
C SER A 123 47.22 -0.12 -10.89
N GLN A 124 47.54 1.05 -10.32
CA GLN A 124 46.61 1.76 -9.43
C GLN A 124 45.35 2.23 -10.15
N LEU A 125 45.47 2.71 -11.39
CA LEU A 125 44.34 3.14 -12.22
C LEU A 125 43.43 1.96 -12.56
N GLU A 126 44.00 0.83 -12.99
CA GLU A 126 43.28 -0.41 -13.30
C GLU A 126 42.57 -0.99 -12.07
N ALA A 127 43.21 -0.97 -10.90
CA ALA A 127 42.59 -1.37 -9.64
C ALA A 127 41.41 -0.47 -9.25
N LEU A 128 41.55 0.86 -9.42
CA LEU A 128 40.46 1.82 -9.20
C LEU A 128 39.31 1.60 -10.19
N GLN A 129 39.63 1.30 -11.45
CA GLN A 129 38.68 1.05 -12.52
C GLN A 129 37.91 -0.25 -12.30
N GLN A 130 38.58 -1.34 -11.87
CA GLN A 130 37.90 -2.57 -11.43
C GLN A 130 37.01 -2.35 -10.20
N GLN A 131 37.44 -1.52 -9.23
CA GLN A 131 36.58 -1.17 -8.08
C GLN A 131 35.34 -0.38 -8.51
N LEU A 132 35.47 0.56 -9.46
CA LEU A 132 34.35 1.30 -10.05
C LEU A 132 33.42 0.38 -10.85
N GLN A 133 33.95 -0.55 -11.64
CA GLN A 133 33.18 -1.55 -12.38
C GLN A 133 32.37 -2.44 -11.41
N ALA A 134 33.02 -2.98 -10.37
CA ALA A 134 32.37 -3.82 -9.37
C ALA A 134 31.29 -3.07 -8.57
N GLN A 135 31.49 -1.78 -8.29
CA GLN A 135 30.44 -0.94 -7.69
C GLN A 135 29.29 -0.68 -8.68
N ALA A 136 29.57 -0.47 -9.97
CA ALA A 136 28.54 -0.31 -11.00
C ALA A 136 27.71 -1.60 -11.21
N ASP A 137 28.33 -2.77 -11.15
CA ASP A 137 27.66 -4.07 -11.27
C ASP A 137 26.73 -4.38 -10.07
N VAL A 138 27.14 -3.98 -8.85
CA VAL A 138 26.27 -4.06 -7.66
C VAL A 138 25.08 -3.11 -7.76
N VAL A 139 25.24 -1.94 -8.39
CA VAL A 139 24.17 -0.94 -8.57
C VAL A 139 23.26 -1.26 -9.77
N SER A 140 23.75 -1.96 -10.80
CA SER A 140 22.99 -2.31 -12.01
C SER A 140 22.11 -3.56 -11.85
N SER A 141 22.36 -4.40 -10.84
CA SER A 141 21.54 -5.59 -10.58
C SER A 141 20.07 -5.22 -10.33
N PRO A 142 19.10 -5.75 -11.11
CA PRO A 142 17.69 -5.43 -10.93
C PRO A 142 17.17 -5.88 -9.55
N TRP A 143 17.78 -6.92 -8.97
CA TRP A 143 17.48 -7.37 -7.61
C TRP A 143 17.94 -6.38 -6.53
N ALA A 144 19.12 -5.76 -6.71
CA ALA A 144 19.62 -4.74 -5.79
C ALA A 144 18.73 -3.48 -5.83
N LEU A 145 18.32 -3.05 -7.03
CA LEU A 145 17.35 -1.97 -7.22
C LEU A 145 15.99 -2.31 -6.59
N MET A 146 15.46 -3.51 -6.82
CA MET A 146 14.19 -3.95 -6.23
C MET A 146 14.25 -3.96 -4.70
N LEU A 147 15.32 -4.50 -4.11
CA LEU A 147 15.54 -4.51 -2.66
C LEU A 147 15.73 -3.10 -2.09
N TYR A 148 16.39 -2.20 -2.81
CA TYR A 148 16.50 -0.79 -2.43
C TYR A 148 15.12 -0.13 -2.36
N TRP A 149 14.30 -0.26 -3.40
CA TRP A 149 12.94 0.30 -3.43
C TRP A 149 12.02 -0.34 -2.38
N TRP A 150 12.11 -1.65 -2.17
CA TRP A 150 11.41 -2.37 -1.11
C TRP A 150 11.73 -1.80 0.29
N ASN A 151 13.03 -1.65 0.59
CA ASN A 151 13.49 -1.09 1.85
C ASN A 151 13.07 0.38 2.02
N MET A 152 13.18 1.20 0.97
CA MET A 152 12.70 2.59 0.99
C MET A 152 11.18 2.69 1.15
N PHE A 153 10.40 1.73 0.66
CA PHE A 153 8.94 1.77 0.73
C PHE A 153 8.40 1.27 2.08
N PHE A 154 8.85 0.10 2.56
CA PHE A 154 8.35 -0.55 3.78
C PHE A 154 9.17 -0.24 5.04
N HIS A 155 10.49 -0.08 4.93
CA HIS A 155 11.41 0.02 6.08
C HIS A 155 11.85 1.46 6.39
N ALA A 156 11.41 2.46 5.62
CA ALA A 156 11.54 3.86 5.99
C ALA A 156 10.82 4.15 7.34
N ARG A 157 11.27 5.19 8.04
CA ARG A 157 10.65 5.63 9.30
C ARG A 157 9.81 6.88 9.11
N VAL A 158 8.72 6.97 9.87
CA VAL A 158 7.90 8.16 10.03
C VAL A 158 8.26 8.85 11.35
N GLY A 159 8.09 10.18 11.38
CA GLY A 159 8.31 11.00 12.57
C GLY A 159 7.01 11.32 13.32
N GLU A 160 7.13 12.17 14.33
CA GLU A 160 6.04 12.52 15.26
C GLU A 160 4.73 12.93 14.58
N SER A 161 4.76 13.72 13.49
CA SER A 161 3.56 14.19 12.79
C SER A 161 2.68 13.04 12.26
N SER A 162 3.29 11.94 11.78
CA SER A 162 2.55 10.76 11.30
C SER A 162 2.06 9.89 12.46
N ILE A 163 2.78 9.86 13.59
CA ILE A 163 2.36 9.17 14.82
C ILE A 163 1.15 9.91 15.44
N LEU A 164 1.17 11.24 15.40
CA LEU A 164 0.04 12.10 15.76
C LEU A 164 -1.16 11.82 14.85
N LEU A 165 -0.97 11.78 13.53
CA LEU A 165 -2.00 11.43 12.55
C LEU A 165 -2.65 10.06 12.85
N ALA A 166 -1.87 9.00 13.08
CA ALA A 166 -2.41 7.69 13.49
C ALA A 166 -3.22 7.77 14.81
N SER A 167 -2.80 8.61 15.74
CA SER A 167 -3.52 8.83 17.00
C SER A 167 -4.84 9.60 16.78
N CYS A 168 -4.89 10.55 15.85
CA CYS A 168 -6.13 11.22 15.43
C CYS A 168 -7.07 10.26 14.70
N MET A 169 -6.53 9.42 13.80
CA MET A 169 -7.29 8.37 13.11
C MET A 169 -7.88 7.35 14.11
N ARG A 170 -7.13 6.95 15.14
CA ARG A 170 -7.65 6.12 16.25
C ARG A 170 -8.86 6.77 16.94
N ILE A 171 -8.78 8.06 17.25
CA ILE A 171 -9.87 8.80 17.92
C ILE A 171 -11.11 8.83 17.02
N ALA A 172 -10.97 9.28 15.78
CA ALA A 172 -12.08 9.38 14.83
C ALA A 172 -12.71 8.01 14.53
N TYR A 173 -11.90 6.97 14.33
CA TYR A 173 -12.39 5.59 14.17
C TYR A 173 -13.16 5.10 15.41
N ALA A 174 -12.63 5.32 16.62
CA ALA A 174 -13.31 4.90 17.83
C ALA A 174 -14.64 5.65 18.06
N LEU A 175 -14.75 6.91 17.65
CA LEU A 175 -16.03 7.63 17.63
C LEU A 175 -17.03 7.00 16.65
N LEU A 176 -16.59 6.66 15.43
CA LEU A 176 -17.44 5.97 14.45
C LEU A 176 -17.88 4.58 14.94
N VAL A 177 -17.01 3.81 15.58
CA VAL A 177 -17.38 2.53 16.23
C VAL A 177 -18.38 2.75 17.36
N LEU A 178 -18.21 3.77 18.19
CA LEU A 178 -19.16 4.05 19.27
C LEU A 178 -20.52 4.47 18.75
N PHE A 179 -20.58 5.21 17.64
CA PHE A 179 -21.82 5.54 16.93
C PHE A 179 -22.48 4.31 16.32
N ASP A 180 -21.73 3.47 15.59
CA ASP A 180 -22.16 2.17 15.06
C ASP A 180 -22.75 1.28 16.16
N LYS A 181 -22.03 1.13 17.28
CA LYS A 181 -22.52 0.36 18.43
C LYS A 181 -23.71 1.01 19.11
N ALA A 182 -23.81 2.34 19.17
CA ALA A 182 -24.97 3.01 19.75
C ALA A 182 -26.25 2.77 18.90
N LEU A 183 -26.14 2.81 17.57
CA LEU A 183 -27.24 2.43 16.68
C LEU A 183 -27.58 0.95 16.84
N LEU A 184 -26.59 0.05 16.72
CA LEU A 184 -26.78 -1.39 16.90
C LEU A 184 -27.38 -1.74 18.28
N THR A 185 -27.17 -0.93 19.32
CA THR A 185 -27.78 -1.13 20.66
C THR A 185 -29.30 -1.05 20.61
N LEU A 186 -29.89 -0.25 19.72
CA LEU A 186 -31.34 -0.11 19.59
C LEU A 186 -31.97 -1.37 18.99
N ASP A 187 -31.32 -1.93 17.97
CA ASP A 187 -31.87 -3.02 17.14
C ASP A 187 -31.22 -4.39 17.44
N LEU A 188 -30.31 -4.48 18.43
CA LEU A 188 -29.54 -5.70 18.76
C LEU A 188 -30.44 -6.92 19.00
N GLN A 189 -31.57 -6.70 19.68
CA GLN A 189 -32.52 -7.76 19.98
C GLN A 189 -33.28 -8.22 18.72
N GLU A 190 -33.66 -7.30 17.83
CA GLU A 190 -34.36 -7.64 16.58
C GLU A 190 -33.45 -8.37 15.57
N PHE A 191 -32.17 -7.97 15.48
CA PHE A 191 -31.24 -8.55 14.50
C PHE A 191 -30.51 -9.80 14.97
N LEU A 192 -30.21 -9.93 16.28
CA LEU A 192 -29.25 -10.92 16.79
C LEU A 192 -29.74 -11.74 18.00
N SER A 193 -30.92 -11.48 18.59
CA SER A 193 -31.43 -12.29 19.71
C SER A 193 -31.66 -13.74 19.27
N PRO A 194 -31.12 -14.75 20.00
CA PRO A 194 -31.46 -16.15 19.78
C PRO A 194 -32.94 -16.51 20.01
N SER A 195 -33.69 -15.67 20.72
CA SER A 195 -35.06 -15.96 21.17
C SER A 195 -36.13 -15.16 20.43
N GLU A 196 -35.86 -13.90 20.10
CA GLU A 196 -36.79 -12.98 19.43
C GLU A 196 -36.26 -12.40 18.11
N GLY A 197 -35.00 -12.69 17.76
CA GLY A 197 -34.36 -12.15 16.58
C GLY A 197 -34.91 -12.71 15.27
N TYR A 198 -34.67 -11.99 14.18
CA TYR A 198 -35.18 -12.29 12.85
C TYR A 198 -34.78 -13.67 12.32
N LEU A 199 -33.61 -14.19 12.70
CA LEU A 199 -33.14 -15.53 12.35
C LEU A 199 -33.34 -16.50 13.52
N PRO A 200 -34.05 -17.63 13.32
CA PRO A 200 -34.07 -18.71 14.29
C PRO A 200 -32.68 -19.29 14.51
N LEU A 201 -32.33 -19.56 15.76
CA LEU A 201 -31.03 -20.10 16.19
C LEU A 201 -30.57 -21.36 15.43
N GLU A 202 -31.50 -22.23 15.00
CA GLU A 202 -31.16 -23.42 14.21
C GLU A 202 -30.66 -23.06 12.79
N ALA A 203 -31.28 -22.07 12.16
CA ALA A 203 -30.86 -21.57 10.85
C ALA A 203 -29.50 -20.85 10.95
N GLU A 204 -29.32 -20.03 11.99
CA GLU A 204 -28.08 -19.33 12.30
C GLU A 204 -26.90 -20.30 12.48
N ARG A 205 -27.07 -21.34 13.31
CA ARG A 205 -26.05 -22.41 13.46
C ARG A 205 -25.75 -23.12 12.15
N SER A 206 -26.78 -23.47 11.38
CA SER A 206 -26.60 -24.12 10.07
C SER A 206 -25.79 -23.24 9.11
N MET A 207 -26.01 -21.93 9.11
CA MET A 207 -25.22 -20.98 8.32
C MET A 207 -23.76 -20.90 8.79
N LEU A 208 -23.50 -20.87 10.11
CA LEU A 208 -22.15 -20.89 10.68
C LEU A 208 -21.40 -22.19 10.35
N ASP A 209 -22.02 -23.35 10.60
CA ASP A 209 -21.47 -24.68 10.34
C ASP A 209 -21.16 -24.88 8.85
N SER A 210 -22.07 -24.48 7.96
CA SER A 210 -21.88 -24.60 6.50
C SER A 210 -20.68 -23.81 5.96
N ARG A 211 -20.19 -22.84 6.73
CA ARG A 211 -19.04 -21.99 6.40
C ARG A 211 -17.80 -22.30 7.23
N GLY A 212 -17.88 -23.25 8.17
CA GLY A 212 -16.81 -23.55 9.12
C GLY A 212 -16.44 -22.38 10.03
N LEU A 213 -17.41 -21.51 10.34
CA LEU A 213 -17.19 -20.31 11.15
C LEU A 213 -17.47 -20.57 12.63
N TYR A 214 -16.55 -20.09 13.47
CA TYR A 214 -16.68 -20.15 14.93
C TYR A 214 -16.78 -18.74 15.52
N THR A 215 -17.76 -18.52 16.39
CA THR A 215 -17.96 -17.26 17.12
C THR A 215 -18.03 -17.54 18.62
N PRO A 216 -17.57 -16.63 19.50
CA PRO A 216 -17.76 -16.75 20.94
C PRO A 216 -19.22 -16.99 21.36
N LEU A 217 -20.19 -16.46 20.60
CA LEU A 217 -21.64 -16.64 20.82
C LEU A 217 -22.08 -18.11 20.80
N GLN A 218 -21.37 -18.99 20.07
CA GLN A 218 -21.62 -20.44 20.08
C GLN A 218 -21.35 -21.12 21.43
N LEU A 219 -20.70 -20.45 22.39
CA LEU A 219 -20.49 -20.98 23.74
C LEU A 219 -21.78 -20.97 24.58
N PHE A 220 -22.61 -19.93 24.44
CA PHE A 220 -23.90 -19.80 25.13
C PHE A 220 -25.01 -19.36 24.15
N PRO A 221 -25.30 -20.20 23.14
CA PRO A 221 -26.04 -19.80 21.95
C PRO A 221 -27.55 -19.59 22.17
N GLN A 222 -28.10 -19.92 23.34
CA GLN A 222 -29.52 -19.74 23.67
C GLN A 222 -29.77 -18.51 24.57
N THR A 223 -28.74 -17.69 24.83
CA THR A 223 -28.77 -16.72 25.93
C THR A 223 -28.59 -15.29 25.43
N ASP A 224 -29.68 -14.55 25.29
CA ASP A 224 -29.70 -13.10 25.02
C ASP A 224 -28.74 -12.32 25.93
N THR A 225 -28.68 -12.64 27.23
CA THR A 225 -27.76 -12.01 28.19
C THR A 225 -26.29 -12.13 27.77
N PHE A 226 -25.91 -13.21 27.08
CA PHE A 226 -24.53 -13.41 26.62
C PHE A 226 -24.23 -12.56 25.38
N LEU A 227 -25.19 -12.42 24.47
CA LEU A 227 -25.13 -11.46 23.35
C LEU A 227 -24.95 -10.02 23.87
N TRP A 228 -25.82 -9.60 24.79
CA TRP A 228 -25.74 -8.27 25.42
C TRP A 228 -24.41 -8.06 26.15
N THR A 229 -23.89 -9.09 26.83
CA THR A 229 -22.58 -9.03 27.52
C THR A 229 -21.45 -8.81 26.53
N LEU A 230 -21.40 -9.56 25.42
CA LEU A 230 -20.36 -9.40 24.40
C LEU A 230 -20.46 -8.06 23.66
N HIS A 231 -21.67 -7.56 23.42
CA HIS A 231 -21.90 -6.23 22.87
C HIS A 231 -21.35 -5.13 23.80
N TRP A 232 -21.71 -5.15 25.09
CA TRP A 232 -21.21 -4.17 26.06
C TRP A 232 -19.70 -4.26 26.31
N ILE A 233 -19.10 -5.46 26.25
CA ILE A 233 -17.64 -5.61 26.25
C ILE A 233 -17.02 -4.90 25.03
N GLY A 234 -17.61 -5.05 23.84
CA GLY A 234 -17.20 -4.34 22.62
C GLY A 234 -17.32 -2.81 22.75
N VAL A 235 -18.42 -2.32 23.33
CA VAL A 235 -18.61 -0.87 23.62
C VAL A 235 -17.54 -0.37 24.59
N ILE A 236 -17.28 -1.08 25.70
CA ILE A 236 -16.25 -0.70 26.67
C ILE A 236 -14.87 -0.67 26.01
N GLN A 237 -14.55 -1.66 25.17
CA GLN A 237 -13.29 -1.68 24.43
C GLN A 237 -13.19 -0.51 23.43
N ALA A 238 -14.29 -0.10 22.78
CA ALA A 238 -14.32 1.09 21.93
C ALA A 238 -14.12 2.40 22.72
N VAL A 239 -14.70 2.52 23.94
CA VAL A 239 -14.42 3.65 24.85
C VAL A 239 -12.95 3.67 25.29
N LEU A 240 -12.39 2.53 25.69
CA LEU A 240 -10.98 2.45 26.08
C LEU A 240 -10.04 2.71 24.90
N LEU A 241 -10.42 2.26 23.69
CA LEU A 241 -9.73 2.60 22.45
C LEU A 241 -9.77 4.11 22.19
N LEU A 242 -10.92 4.77 22.36
CA LEU A 242 -11.09 6.23 22.21
C LEU A 242 -10.20 7.02 23.19
N LEU A 243 -10.19 6.63 24.46
CA LEU A 243 -9.36 7.24 25.50
C LEU A 243 -7.85 6.94 25.34
N GLY A 244 -7.52 5.95 24.51
CA GLY A 244 -6.14 5.53 24.28
C GLY A 244 -5.55 4.72 25.44
N VAL A 245 -6.38 4.03 26.22
CA VAL A 245 -5.93 3.08 27.24
C VAL A 245 -5.56 1.77 26.54
N ALA A 246 -4.31 1.33 26.67
CA ALA A 246 -3.78 0.12 26.01
C ALA A 246 -4.28 -0.06 24.55
N PRO A 247 -4.09 0.93 23.66
CA PRO A 247 -4.94 1.11 22.48
C PRO A 247 -4.85 -0.06 21.48
N LYS A 248 -3.70 -0.74 21.38
CA LYS A 248 -3.54 -1.93 20.53
C LYS A 248 -4.34 -3.14 21.03
N PHE A 249 -4.42 -3.32 22.36
CA PHE A 249 -5.22 -4.38 22.97
C PHE A 249 -6.72 -4.11 22.76
N ASN A 250 -7.16 -2.87 22.99
CA ASN A 250 -8.55 -2.51 22.77
C ASN A 250 -8.95 -2.50 21.29
N ALA A 251 -8.03 -2.20 20.35
CA ALA A 251 -8.27 -2.41 18.92
C ALA A 251 -8.46 -3.91 18.59
N ALA A 252 -7.64 -4.80 19.14
CA ALA A 252 -7.83 -6.25 18.96
C ALA A 252 -9.16 -6.75 19.55
N GLY A 253 -9.59 -6.18 20.69
CA GLY A 253 -10.90 -6.44 21.28
C GLY A 253 -12.07 -5.96 20.42
N VAL A 254 -12.04 -4.71 19.95
CA VAL A 254 -13.05 -4.15 19.03
C VAL A 254 -13.13 -4.98 17.75
N LEU A 255 -11.99 -5.39 17.17
CA LEU A 255 -11.96 -6.30 16.03
C LEU A 255 -12.68 -7.62 16.34
N LEU A 256 -12.39 -8.24 17.48
CA LEU A 256 -13.05 -9.48 17.91
C LEU A 256 -14.57 -9.28 18.11
N SER A 257 -15.01 -8.14 18.65
CA SER A 257 -16.42 -7.80 18.79
C SER A 257 -17.12 -7.70 17.42
N HIS A 258 -16.53 -6.96 16.47
CA HIS A 258 -17.07 -6.88 15.10
C HIS A 258 -17.11 -8.26 14.42
N VAL A 259 -16.01 -9.02 14.42
CA VAL A 259 -15.96 -10.38 13.85
C VAL A 259 -17.01 -11.30 14.47
N THR A 260 -17.19 -11.24 15.80
CA THR A 260 -18.17 -12.07 16.52
C THR A 260 -19.59 -11.78 16.05
N LEU A 261 -20.01 -10.50 16.09
CA LEU A 261 -21.37 -10.09 15.74
C LEU A 261 -21.64 -10.25 14.24
N GLN A 262 -20.66 -9.95 13.38
CA GLN A 262 -20.82 -9.93 11.92
C GLN A 262 -20.61 -11.31 11.25
N HIS A 263 -20.12 -12.31 11.97
CA HIS A 263 -20.18 -13.70 11.52
C HIS A 263 -21.44 -14.41 12.00
N GLN A 264 -22.00 -14.00 13.14
CA GLN A 264 -23.17 -14.59 13.76
C GLN A 264 -24.37 -14.64 12.80
N THR A 265 -24.71 -13.49 12.22
CA THR A 265 -25.52 -13.40 10.99
C THR A 265 -24.73 -12.64 9.94
N THR A 266 -25.01 -12.90 8.67
CA THR A 266 -24.43 -12.14 7.54
C THR A 266 -25.49 -11.51 6.64
N ILE A 267 -26.74 -11.47 7.10
CA ILE A 267 -27.87 -10.92 6.34
C ILE A 267 -27.95 -9.39 6.50
N PHE A 268 -27.59 -8.86 7.66
CA PHE A 268 -27.74 -7.44 8.01
C PHE A 268 -26.48 -6.59 7.79
N PHE A 269 -25.33 -7.21 7.57
CA PHE A 269 -24.03 -6.53 7.54
C PHE A 269 -23.52 -6.37 6.12
N ASP A 270 -22.96 -5.20 5.81
CA ASP A 270 -22.63 -4.80 4.45
C ASP A 270 -21.12 -4.43 4.26
N GLY A 271 -20.83 -3.58 3.27
CA GLY A 271 -19.47 -3.09 3.04
C GLY A 271 -18.87 -2.26 4.18
N GLN A 272 -19.69 -1.51 4.93
CA GLN A 272 -19.30 -0.74 6.11
C GLN A 272 -18.74 -1.65 7.19
N ASP A 273 -19.42 -2.76 7.48
CA ASP A 273 -19.01 -3.74 8.47
C ASP A 273 -17.67 -4.38 8.14
N VAL A 274 -17.48 -4.73 6.87
CA VAL A 274 -16.20 -5.21 6.35
C VAL A 274 -15.13 -4.13 6.53
N MET A 275 -15.43 -2.86 6.23
CA MET A 275 -14.50 -1.75 6.42
C MET A 275 -14.11 -1.55 7.88
N PHE A 276 -15.04 -1.60 8.84
CA PHE A 276 -14.73 -1.57 10.28
C PHE A 276 -13.71 -2.67 10.66
N ARG A 277 -13.95 -3.93 10.26
CA ARG A 277 -12.99 -5.03 10.55
C ARG A 277 -11.61 -4.78 9.95
N VAL A 278 -11.57 -4.44 8.65
CA VAL A 278 -10.32 -4.21 7.90
C VAL A 278 -9.53 -3.07 8.53
N TRP A 279 -10.20 -1.98 8.90
CA TRP A 279 -9.62 -0.86 9.64
C TRP A 279 -9.03 -1.27 10.99
N CYS A 280 -9.83 -1.95 11.81
CA CYS A 280 -9.45 -2.29 13.17
C CYS A 280 -8.22 -3.21 13.19
N PHE A 281 -8.15 -4.16 12.27
CA PHE A 281 -6.99 -5.02 12.06
C PHE A 281 -5.70 -4.22 11.82
N HIS A 282 -5.74 -3.20 10.96
CA HIS A 282 -4.56 -2.36 10.67
C HIS A 282 -4.17 -1.44 11.85
N LEU A 283 -5.15 -0.93 12.61
CA LEU A 283 -4.89 -0.10 13.80
C LEU A 283 -4.05 -0.83 14.87
N ILE A 284 -4.18 -2.16 15.01
CA ILE A 284 -3.37 -2.97 15.94
C ILE A 284 -1.85 -2.79 15.65
N SER A 285 -1.48 -2.70 14.37
CA SER A 285 -0.08 -2.51 13.96
C SER A 285 0.39 -1.05 13.99
N MET A 286 -0.51 -0.07 13.81
CA MET A 286 -0.17 1.35 13.74
C MET A 286 0.36 1.97 15.06
N PRO A 287 1.10 3.10 14.99
CA PRO A 287 1.58 3.84 16.16
C PRO A 287 0.52 4.80 16.72
N ILE A 288 -0.51 4.25 17.35
CA ILE A 288 -1.74 4.94 17.77
C ILE A 288 -1.71 5.50 19.22
N HIS A 289 -0.52 5.72 19.78
CA HIS A 289 -0.28 5.89 21.23
C HIS A 289 0.13 7.30 21.67
N ARG A 290 0.23 8.29 20.78
CA ARG A 290 0.67 9.67 21.13
C ARG A 290 -0.41 10.43 21.89
N LEU A 291 -1.62 10.48 21.34
CA LEU A 291 -2.77 11.08 22.01
C LEU A 291 -3.43 10.02 22.90
N THR A 292 -3.19 10.07 24.21
CA THR A 292 -3.82 9.18 25.20
C THR A 292 -4.09 9.93 26.49
N ILE A 293 -5.16 9.58 27.22
CA ILE A 293 -5.48 10.21 28.51
C ILE A 293 -4.35 10.03 29.53
N MET A 294 -3.70 8.86 29.52
CA MET A 294 -2.54 8.55 30.36
C MET A 294 -1.31 9.37 29.99
N GLY A 295 -1.08 9.63 28.69
CA GLY A 295 -0.02 10.52 28.21
C GLY A 295 -0.22 11.95 28.69
N TRP A 296 -1.44 12.48 28.54
CA TRP A 296 -1.82 13.81 29.02
C TRP A 296 -1.66 13.97 30.54
N MET A 297 -2.12 12.99 31.34
CA MET A 297 -1.93 12.97 32.80
C MET A 297 -0.44 12.90 33.21
N ARG A 298 0.41 12.23 32.43
CA ARG A 298 1.86 12.17 32.67
C ARG A 298 2.56 13.48 32.30
N GLN A 299 2.18 14.09 31.17
CA GLN A 299 2.71 15.39 30.73
C GLN A 299 2.39 16.50 31.76
N GLN A 300 1.18 16.53 32.33
CA GLN A 300 0.88 17.48 33.43
C GLN A 300 1.77 17.30 34.67
N LYS A 301 2.31 16.10 34.93
CA LYS A 301 3.18 15.81 36.07
C LYS A 301 4.67 15.99 35.79
N GLN A 302 5.08 16.11 34.52
CA GLN A 302 6.48 16.24 34.11
C GLN A 302 6.78 17.67 33.63
N GLN A 303 7.44 18.46 34.47
CA GLN A 303 7.75 19.87 34.19
C GLN A 303 8.97 20.10 33.27
N SER A 304 9.64 19.05 32.78
CA SER A 304 10.80 19.17 31.88
C SER A 304 10.45 18.74 30.45
N PRO A 305 10.38 19.67 29.47
CA PRO A 305 10.11 19.33 28.07
C PRO A 305 11.28 18.68 27.32
N ASN A 306 12.47 18.57 27.94
CA ASN A 306 13.74 18.63 27.19
C ASN A 306 14.49 17.29 27.01
N GLU A 307 13.87 16.15 27.33
CA GLU A 307 14.51 14.82 27.26
C GLU A 307 13.84 13.84 26.28
N GLN A 308 12.73 14.22 25.64
CA GLN A 308 12.06 13.37 24.64
C GLN A 308 12.70 13.56 23.26
N GLY A 309 13.62 12.66 22.90
CA GLY A 309 14.20 12.62 21.56
C GLY A 309 13.15 12.40 20.46
N GLU A 310 13.47 12.78 19.20
CA GLU A 310 12.56 12.68 18.05
C GLU A 310 11.98 11.25 17.93
N GLU A 311 10.69 11.10 18.24
CA GLU A 311 10.00 9.80 18.22
C GLU A 311 9.80 9.32 16.78
N THR A 312 10.23 8.09 16.49
CA THR A 312 10.15 7.51 15.14
C THR A 312 9.57 6.10 15.14
N TYR A 313 8.80 5.78 14.09
CA TYR A 313 8.17 4.47 13.93
C TYR A 313 8.39 3.93 12.51
N PRO A 314 8.47 2.60 12.27
CA PRO A 314 8.50 2.05 10.92
C PRO A 314 7.21 2.35 10.14
N ILE A 315 7.33 2.66 8.84
CA ILE A 315 6.19 3.05 8.00
C ILE A 315 5.30 1.87 7.55
N TRP A 316 5.78 0.62 7.63
CA TRP A 316 5.07 -0.55 7.07
C TRP A 316 3.59 -0.69 7.47
N PRO A 317 3.11 -0.34 8.70
CA PRO A 317 1.68 -0.47 9.02
C PRO A 317 0.81 0.51 8.21
N PHE A 318 1.32 1.71 7.94
CA PHE A 318 0.68 2.64 7.01
C PHE A 318 0.71 2.09 5.59
N ARG A 319 1.82 1.48 5.15
CA ARG A 319 1.91 0.89 3.80
C ARG A 319 0.93 -0.23 3.56
N LEU A 320 0.82 -1.19 4.49
CA LEU A 320 -0.16 -2.27 4.36
C LEU A 320 -1.59 -1.72 4.31
N PHE A 321 -1.91 -0.74 5.16
CA PHE A 321 -3.23 -0.11 5.14
C PHE A 321 -3.50 0.68 3.86
N GLN A 322 -2.54 1.49 3.39
CA GLN A 322 -2.61 2.21 2.12
C GLN A 322 -2.84 1.24 0.94
N ILE A 323 -2.11 0.11 0.90
CA ILE A 323 -2.29 -0.95 -0.11
C ILE A 323 -3.68 -1.57 0.02
N GLN A 324 -4.13 -1.91 1.24
CA GLN A 324 -5.45 -2.48 1.48
C GLN A 324 -6.57 -1.57 0.98
N ILE A 325 -6.50 -0.25 1.24
CA ILE A 325 -7.49 0.71 0.73
C ILE A 325 -7.41 0.80 -0.80
N CYS A 326 -6.22 0.85 -1.39
CA CYS A 326 -6.09 0.77 -2.86
C CYS A 326 -6.73 -0.49 -3.45
N LEU A 327 -6.58 -1.66 -2.80
CA LEU A 327 -7.18 -2.93 -3.24
C LEU A 327 -8.71 -2.93 -3.12
N VAL A 328 -9.27 -2.33 -2.07
CA VAL A 328 -10.74 -2.16 -1.93
C VAL A 328 -11.31 -1.37 -3.12
N TYR A 329 -10.64 -0.28 -3.50
CA TYR A 329 -11.08 0.56 -4.62
C TYR A 329 -10.86 -0.08 -5.99
N LEU A 330 -9.72 -0.74 -6.21
CA LEU A 330 -9.49 -1.49 -7.45
C LEU A 330 -10.47 -2.66 -7.59
N GLY A 331 -10.88 -3.29 -6.48
CA GLY A 331 -11.95 -4.29 -6.45
C GLY A 331 -13.31 -3.69 -6.82
N ALA A 332 -13.69 -2.57 -6.19
CA ALA A 332 -14.93 -1.86 -6.49
C ALA A 332 -14.99 -1.39 -7.96
N ALA A 333 -13.92 -0.76 -8.45
CA ALA A 333 -13.77 -0.38 -9.84
C ALA A 333 -13.84 -1.60 -10.78
N GLY A 334 -13.16 -2.70 -10.45
CA GLY A 334 -13.19 -3.93 -11.25
C GLY A 334 -14.59 -4.51 -11.43
N VAL A 335 -15.39 -4.59 -10.35
CA VAL A 335 -16.79 -5.03 -10.43
C VAL A 335 -17.64 -4.05 -11.25
N LYS A 336 -17.39 -2.75 -11.15
CA LYS A 336 -18.10 -1.72 -11.93
C LYS A 336 -17.72 -1.76 -13.42
N TRP A 337 -16.45 -1.98 -13.77
CA TRP A 337 -16.02 -2.18 -15.16
C TRP A 337 -16.63 -3.41 -15.83
N LEU A 338 -16.93 -4.46 -15.06
CA LEU A 338 -17.63 -5.65 -15.54
C LEU A 338 -19.17 -5.47 -15.65
N SER A 339 -19.70 -4.31 -15.26
CA SER A 339 -21.14 -4.03 -15.28
C SER A 339 -21.53 -3.13 -16.45
N GLU A 340 -22.52 -3.58 -17.23
CA GLU A 340 -23.08 -2.81 -18.34
C GLU A 340 -23.70 -1.49 -17.86
N TYR A 341 -24.37 -1.47 -16.69
CA TYR A 341 -24.99 -0.25 -16.16
C TYR A 341 -23.97 0.85 -15.83
N TRP A 342 -22.78 0.48 -15.33
CA TRP A 342 -21.73 1.43 -14.97
C TRP A 342 -21.00 1.93 -16.22
N THR A 343 -20.69 1.05 -17.15
CA THR A 343 -20.03 1.40 -18.42
C THR A 343 -20.95 2.23 -19.33
N ALA A 344 -22.25 1.92 -19.39
CA ALA A 344 -23.27 2.72 -20.09
C ALA A 344 -23.64 4.05 -19.39
N GLY A 345 -23.17 4.25 -18.15
CA GLY A 345 -23.41 5.45 -17.34
C GLY A 345 -24.80 5.54 -16.70
N THR A 346 -25.55 4.43 -16.63
CA THR A 346 -26.93 4.41 -16.11
C THR A 346 -27.05 4.00 -14.65
N SER A 347 -25.99 3.53 -13.99
CA SER A 347 -26.07 3.04 -12.60
C SER A 347 -26.66 4.04 -11.62
N LEU A 348 -26.26 5.32 -11.67
CA LEU A 348 -26.82 6.32 -10.76
C LEU A 348 -28.29 6.65 -11.04
N PHE A 349 -28.80 6.43 -12.26
CA PHE A 349 -30.24 6.58 -12.52
C PHE A 349 -31.05 5.57 -11.71
N PHE A 350 -30.67 4.29 -11.76
CA PHE A 350 -31.34 3.25 -10.97
C PHE A 350 -31.18 3.47 -9.47
N MET A 351 -30.02 3.97 -9.05
CA MET A 351 -29.74 4.25 -7.65
C MET A 351 -30.66 5.35 -7.08
N VAL A 352 -30.76 6.50 -7.76
CA VAL A 352 -31.52 7.67 -7.23
C VAL A 352 -33.05 7.51 -7.33
N HIS A 353 -33.51 6.53 -8.11
CA HIS A 353 -34.92 6.11 -8.17
C HIS A 353 -35.21 4.91 -7.25
N ASN A 354 -34.25 4.48 -6.43
CA ASN A 354 -34.46 3.49 -5.38
C ASN A 354 -34.69 4.21 -4.05
N ASP A 355 -35.96 4.30 -3.64
CA ASP A 355 -36.41 5.00 -2.44
C ASP A 355 -35.84 4.43 -1.13
N ASP A 356 -35.39 3.17 -1.12
CA ASP A 356 -34.85 2.53 0.09
C ASP A 356 -33.40 2.98 0.40
N PHE A 357 -32.62 3.37 -0.61
CA PHE A 357 -31.20 3.73 -0.48
C PHE A 357 -30.91 5.23 -0.74
N TYR A 358 -31.74 5.88 -1.55
CA TYR A 358 -31.58 7.30 -1.87
C TYR A 358 -32.23 8.16 -0.80
N GLY A 359 -31.42 8.65 0.15
CA GLY A 359 -31.89 9.40 1.32
C GLY A 359 -32.51 10.78 1.01
N LYS A 360 -32.41 11.26 -0.23
CA LYS A 360 -33.05 12.49 -0.76
C LYS A 360 -32.73 13.80 -0.01
N PHE A 361 -31.78 13.80 0.91
CA PHE A 361 -31.39 14.99 1.70
C PHE A 361 -30.98 16.17 0.81
N PHE A 362 -30.27 15.89 -0.29
CA PHE A 362 -29.96 16.85 -1.35
C PHE A 362 -30.30 16.27 -2.72
N ASN A 363 -31.40 16.73 -3.30
CA ASN A 363 -31.90 16.28 -4.59
C ASN A 363 -32.31 17.46 -5.51
N PRO A 364 -31.36 18.28 -6.01
CA PRO A 364 -31.65 19.26 -7.05
C PRO A 364 -31.97 18.57 -8.37
N ASP A 365 -33.15 18.86 -8.93
CA ASP A 365 -33.67 18.29 -10.19
C ASP A 365 -32.64 18.27 -11.32
N ILE A 366 -31.88 19.36 -11.48
CA ILE A 366 -30.89 19.50 -12.56
C ILE A 366 -29.80 18.42 -12.53
N LEU A 367 -29.47 17.83 -11.37
CA LEU A 367 -28.46 16.78 -11.25
C LEU A 367 -29.05 15.36 -11.32
N PHE A 368 -30.27 15.17 -10.83
CA PHE A 368 -30.81 13.84 -10.54
C PHE A 368 -32.03 13.45 -11.39
N ASN A 369 -32.72 14.40 -12.02
CA ASN A 369 -33.84 14.14 -12.94
C ASN A 369 -33.44 14.20 -14.43
N TYR A 370 -32.14 14.30 -14.75
CA TYR A 370 -31.62 14.34 -16.12
C TYR A 370 -30.51 13.31 -16.38
N MET A 371 -30.59 12.60 -17.51
CA MET A 371 -29.63 11.55 -17.87
C MET A 371 -28.20 12.05 -18.08
N GLY A 372 -28.00 13.27 -18.58
CA GLY A 372 -26.66 13.81 -18.85
C GLY A 372 -25.80 13.89 -17.58
N PRO A 373 -26.23 14.65 -16.56
CA PRO A 373 -25.53 14.73 -15.27
C PRO A 373 -25.36 13.39 -14.57
N LEU A 374 -26.38 12.52 -14.56
CA LEU A 374 -26.28 11.16 -13.99
C LEU A 374 -25.22 10.30 -14.68
N LYS A 375 -25.09 10.38 -16.02
CA LYS A 375 -24.02 9.70 -16.77
C LYS A 375 -22.64 10.26 -16.40
N CYS A 376 -22.50 11.58 -16.37
CA CYS A 376 -21.25 12.23 -15.97
C CYS A 376 -20.83 11.82 -14.55
N MET A 377 -21.75 11.77 -13.58
CA MET A 377 -21.46 11.34 -12.21
C MET A 377 -21.13 9.84 -12.13
N THR A 378 -21.82 8.98 -12.90
CA THR A 378 -21.56 7.52 -12.95
C THR A 378 -20.15 7.25 -13.46
N TRP A 379 -19.74 7.90 -14.55
CA TRP A 379 -18.40 7.77 -15.11
C TRP A 379 -17.34 8.47 -14.26
N ALA A 380 -17.66 9.57 -13.56
CA ALA A 380 -16.74 10.21 -12.63
C ALA A 380 -16.39 9.29 -11.46
N ALA A 381 -17.37 8.61 -10.85
CA ALA A 381 -17.12 7.61 -9.81
C ALA A 381 -16.22 6.47 -10.34
N LEU A 382 -16.53 5.90 -11.51
CA LEU A 382 -15.73 4.86 -12.15
C LEU A 382 -14.27 5.31 -12.41
N LEU A 383 -14.08 6.54 -12.90
CA LEU A 383 -12.76 7.12 -13.16
C LEU A 383 -11.97 7.37 -11.86
N ILE A 384 -12.62 7.91 -10.83
CA ILE A 384 -12.00 8.20 -9.53
C ILE A 384 -11.56 6.89 -8.86
N GLU A 385 -12.44 5.88 -8.81
CA GLU A 385 -12.11 4.60 -8.18
C GLU A 385 -11.01 3.83 -8.92
N THR A 386 -10.93 3.98 -10.24
CA THR A 386 -9.86 3.37 -11.06
C THR A 386 -8.52 4.10 -10.88
N LEU A 387 -8.53 5.45 -10.91
CA LEU A 387 -7.29 6.23 -10.97
C LEU A 387 -6.74 6.64 -9.60
N ALA A 388 -7.56 6.90 -8.59
CA ALA A 388 -7.08 7.33 -7.28
C ALA A 388 -6.09 6.33 -6.63
N PRO A 389 -6.31 5.00 -6.68
CA PRO A 389 -5.35 4.01 -6.16
C PRO A 389 -3.97 4.04 -6.82
N ILE A 390 -3.87 4.60 -8.03
CA ILE A 390 -2.63 4.74 -8.81
C ILE A 390 -2.02 6.13 -8.58
N LEU A 391 -2.84 7.18 -8.66
CA LEU A 391 -2.44 8.59 -8.58
C LEU A 391 -2.15 9.08 -7.15
N VAL A 392 -2.46 8.30 -6.11
CA VAL A 392 -2.18 8.67 -4.71
C VAL A 392 -0.71 8.55 -4.32
N TRP A 393 0.07 7.68 -4.98
CA TRP A 393 1.47 7.44 -4.60
C TRP A 393 2.40 8.62 -4.92
N PRO A 394 2.41 9.17 -6.16
CA PRO A 394 3.26 10.32 -6.49
C PRO A 394 2.79 11.58 -5.75
N ALA A 395 3.72 12.28 -5.09
CA ALA A 395 3.40 13.44 -4.26
C ALA A 395 2.74 14.59 -5.05
N THR A 396 3.01 14.69 -6.36
CA THR A 396 2.42 15.70 -7.26
C THR A 396 0.92 15.48 -7.49
N THR A 397 0.50 14.21 -7.64
CA THR A 397 -0.89 13.82 -7.94
C THR A 397 -1.69 13.48 -6.69
N ARG A 398 -1.04 13.13 -5.57
CA ARG A 398 -1.68 12.70 -4.33
C ARG A 398 -2.81 13.62 -3.85
N LYS A 399 -2.56 14.94 -3.80
CA LYS A 399 -3.57 15.92 -3.34
C LYS A 399 -4.84 15.92 -4.20
N TRP A 400 -4.71 15.63 -5.50
CA TRP A 400 -5.83 15.55 -6.43
C TRP A 400 -6.58 14.23 -6.28
N ALA A 401 -5.86 13.10 -6.13
CA ALA A 401 -6.47 11.82 -5.81
C ALA A 401 -7.28 11.88 -4.50
N LEU A 402 -6.66 12.37 -3.41
CA LEU A 402 -7.33 12.57 -2.13
C LEU A 402 -8.52 13.52 -2.23
N GLY A 403 -8.37 14.67 -2.91
CA GLY A 403 -9.47 15.61 -3.13
C GLY A 403 -10.64 15.00 -3.91
N SER A 404 -10.38 14.22 -4.95
CA SER A 404 -11.42 13.55 -5.74
C SER A 404 -12.17 12.48 -4.95
N ILE A 405 -11.46 11.74 -4.10
CA ILE A 405 -12.05 10.74 -3.21
C ILE A 405 -12.91 11.42 -2.15
N ILE A 406 -12.39 12.45 -1.47
CA ILE A 406 -13.17 13.19 -0.46
C ILE A 406 -14.44 13.79 -1.09
N LEU A 407 -14.35 14.32 -2.32
CA LEU A 407 -15.51 14.85 -3.04
C LEU A 407 -16.51 13.76 -3.43
N LEU A 408 -16.04 12.58 -3.87
CA LEU A 408 -16.90 11.43 -4.18
C LEU A 408 -17.68 10.99 -2.93
N HIS A 409 -16.97 10.78 -1.82
CA HIS A 409 -17.58 10.31 -0.57
C HIS A 409 -18.48 11.36 0.09
N PHE A 410 -18.11 12.64 0.05
CA PHE A 410 -18.98 13.71 0.52
C PHE A 410 -20.23 13.89 -0.36
N GLY A 411 -20.10 13.67 -1.68
CA GLY A 411 -21.24 13.61 -2.59
C GLY A 411 -22.17 12.44 -2.29
N MET A 412 -21.63 11.28 -1.93
CA MET A 412 -22.41 10.12 -1.51
C MET A 412 -23.11 10.36 -0.16
N GLU A 413 -22.41 10.84 0.87
CA GLU A 413 -23.02 11.20 2.18
C GLU A 413 -24.22 12.16 2.06
N ILE A 414 -24.14 13.12 1.13
CA ILE A 414 -25.17 14.13 0.90
C ILE A 414 -26.41 13.60 0.17
N SER A 415 -26.29 12.45 -0.51
CA SER A 415 -27.32 11.96 -1.44
C SER A 415 -27.82 10.54 -1.13
N LEU A 416 -26.96 9.68 -0.58
CA LEU A 416 -27.19 8.28 -0.25
C LEU A 416 -27.17 8.10 1.27
N ASN A 417 -28.01 7.20 1.80
CA ASN A 417 -27.96 6.89 3.23
C ASN A 417 -27.07 5.65 3.47
N MET A 418 -25.76 5.86 3.63
CA MET A 418 -24.78 4.77 3.89
C MET A 418 -24.08 4.90 5.26
N HIS A 419 -24.82 5.43 6.24
CA HIS A 419 -24.47 5.49 7.68
C HIS A 419 -23.05 6.01 8.01
N CYS A 420 -22.07 5.12 8.15
CA CYS A 420 -20.68 5.41 8.52
C CYS A 420 -19.66 5.03 7.44
N PHE A 421 -20.09 4.42 6.33
CA PHE A 421 -19.21 3.99 5.24
C PHE A 421 -18.37 5.15 4.68
N GLU A 422 -19.02 6.29 4.45
CA GLU A 422 -18.39 7.50 3.89
C GLU A 422 -17.28 8.04 4.81
N TRP A 423 -17.61 8.21 6.10
CA TRP A 423 -16.71 8.74 7.11
C TRP A 423 -15.52 7.82 7.39
N LEU A 424 -15.75 6.50 7.49
CA LEU A 424 -14.68 5.51 7.58
C LEU A 424 -13.73 5.59 6.38
N THR A 425 -14.29 5.77 5.19
CA THR A 425 -13.55 5.75 3.95
C THR A 425 -12.72 7.02 3.78
N ILE A 426 -13.31 8.21 3.96
CA ILE A 426 -12.58 9.49 4.00
C ILE A 426 -11.40 9.43 4.98
N LEU A 427 -11.65 8.93 6.19
CA LEU A 427 -10.63 8.77 7.21
C LEU A 427 -9.54 7.77 6.78
N ALA A 428 -9.85 6.78 5.94
CA ALA A 428 -8.90 5.75 5.51
C ALA A 428 -7.84 6.35 4.58
N TRP A 429 -8.28 7.24 3.69
CA TRP A 429 -7.41 7.96 2.77
C TRP A 429 -6.53 9.01 3.45
N CYS A 430 -6.91 9.49 4.66
CA CYS A 430 -6.00 10.28 5.50
C CYS A 430 -4.70 9.52 5.84
N SER A 431 -4.65 8.19 5.74
CA SER A 431 -3.40 7.43 5.89
C SER A 431 -2.32 7.79 4.88
N PHE A 432 -2.66 8.32 3.70
CA PHE A 432 -1.70 8.79 2.69
C PHE A 432 -1.08 10.16 3.02
N LEU A 433 -1.54 10.82 4.08
CA LEU A 433 -0.87 11.99 4.67
C LEU A 433 0.34 11.58 5.53
N ALA A 434 0.50 10.29 5.86
CA ALA A 434 1.69 9.78 6.55
C ALA A 434 2.88 9.72 5.59
N GLU A 435 3.85 10.61 5.78
CA GLU A 435 5.07 10.67 4.98
C GLU A 435 6.29 10.11 5.74
N PRO A 436 7.25 9.46 5.04
CA PRO A 436 8.53 9.09 5.63
C PRO A 436 9.36 10.34 5.95
N ILE A 437 10.22 10.25 6.97
CA ILE A 437 11.14 11.34 7.35
C ILE A 437 12.04 11.66 6.16
N SER A 438 11.90 12.86 5.61
CA SER A 438 12.73 13.35 4.52
C SER A 438 14.19 13.45 4.96
N THR A 439 15.05 12.59 4.40
CA THR A 439 16.50 12.55 4.65
C THR A 439 17.27 13.74 4.05
N LYS A 440 16.58 14.78 3.57
CA LYS A 440 17.21 16.07 3.21
C LYS A 440 18.04 16.55 4.39
N LYS A 441 19.37 16.43 4.26
CA LYS A 441 20.36 16.92 5.23
C LYS A 441 19.90 18.31 5.72
N LYS A 442 19.70 18.47 7.03
CA LYS A 442 19.66 19.79 7.67
C LYS A 442 20.94 20.48 7.19
N LYS A 443 20.83 21.43 6.25
CA LYS A 443 21.95 22.32 5.87
C LYS A 443 22.41 22.89 7.19
N HIS A 444 23.63 22.52 7.61
CA HIS A 444 24.15 23.01 8.87
C HIS A 444 24.10 24.54 8.82
N GLY A 445 23.36 25.14 9.74
CA GLY A 445 23.54 26.55 10.02
C GLY A 445 25.02 26.71 10.37
N GLY A 446 25.73 27.54 9.61
CA GLY A 446 27.13 27.80 9.87
C GLY A 446 27.25 28.50 11.21
N CYS A 447 27.48 27.75 12.28
CA CYS A 447 28.06 28.29 13.50
C CYS A 447 29.49 28.71 13.15
N THR A 448 29.61 29.93 12.65
CA THR A 448 30.87 30.66 12.58
C THR A 448 31.52 30.60 13.94
N ALA A 449 32.69 29.97 14.02
CA ALA A 449 33.50 29.95 15.23
C ALA A 449 34.00 31.37 15.51
N SER A 450 33.19 32.17 16.21
CA SER A 450 33.57 33.48 16.74
C SER A 450 34.50 33.28 17.93
N SER A 451 35.75 32.93 17.63
CA SER A 451 36.86 33.01 18.57
C SER A 451 37.11 34.48 18.93
N THR A 452 36.57 34.93 20.07
CA THR A 452 37.10 36.10 20.77
C THR A 452 37.16 35.81 22.26
N SER A 453 38.31 35.27 22.70
CA SER A 453 38.68 35.18 24.10
C SER A 453 38.80 36.58 24.71
N LYS A 454 37.79 37.03 25.47
CA LYS A 454 37.96 38.16 26.39
C LYS A 454 38.49 37.65 27.73
N VAL A 455 39.81 37.61 27.84
CA VAL A 455 40.50 37.60 29.13
C VAL A 455 40.08 38.86 29.89
N LYS A 456 39.44 38.69 31.04
CA LYS A 456 39.28 39.76 32.03
C LYS A 456 40.37 39.60 33.08
N GLN A 457 41.33 40.52 33.07
CA GLN A 457 42.07 40.89 34.27
C GLN A 457 41.29 42.02 34.95
N ALA A 458 40.92 41.81 36.21
CA ALA A 458 40.65 42.81 37.25
C ALA A 458 40.39 42.03 38.55
#